data_AF-A0A5N9HBG7-F1
#
_entry.id   AF-A0A5N9HBG7-F1
#
_cell.length_a   1.000
_cell.length_b   1.000
_cell.length_c   1.000
_cell.angle_alpha   90.00
_cell.angle_beta   90.00
_cell.angle_gamma   90.00
#
_symmetry.space_group_name_H-M   'P 1'
#
loop_
_entity.id
_entity.type
_entity.pdbx_description
1 polymer ?
#
loop_
_entity_poly.entity_id
_entity_poly.type
_entity_poly.pdbx_seq_one_letter_code
_entity_poly.pdbx_strand_id
1 'polypeptide(L)'
;MDVFQIAFLPLGADQNTAVCWASADDTTDYFVKLRLGDFDEAGGGLLLYSFIEGHNSYEASLSDDHWVEFGATLKRIHTAFAPPSLIRLIQREAYSPQWRDAVRTFLETSEAGARDDLVSVKLRGHIVFAAV
;
A
#
# COMPACT_ATOMS: atom_id res chain seq x y z
N MET A 1 12.67 -11.40 -25.27
CA MET A 1 12.31 -10.28 -24.40
C MET A 1 13.60 -9.71 -23.90
N ASP A 2 14.10 -8.74 -24.64
CA ASP A 2 15.25 -7.94 -24.27
C ASP A 2 14.76 -6.59 -23.76
N VAL A 3 15.04 -6.30 -22.49
CA VAL A 3 14.72 -5.02 -21.87
C VAL A 3 15.78 -4.01 -22.27
N PHE A 4 15.38 -2.93 -22.92
CA PHE A 4 16.30 -1.88 -23.37
C PHE A 4 16.22 -0.59 -22.53
N GLN A 5 15.18 -0.44 -21.71
CA GLN A 5 15.03 0.70 -20.80
C GLN A 5 14.38 0.27 -19.50
N ILE A 6 14.89 0.79 -18.38
CA ILE A 6 14.29 0.66 -17.06
C ILE A 6 14.38 1.99 -16.31
N ALA A 7 13.30 2.40 -15.65
CA ALA A 7 13.23 3.62 -14.86
C ALA A 7 12.48 3.37 -13.54
N PHE A 8 13.04 3.87 -12.43
CA PHE A 8 12.40 3.78 -11.11
C PHE A 8 11.16 4.69 -11.04
N LEU A 9 10.08 4.17 -10.46
CA LEU A 9 8.85 4.90 -10.19
C LEU A 9 8.70 5.10 -8.67
N PRO A 10 8.71 6.34 -8.14
CA PRO A 10 8.55 6.61 -6.71
C PRO A 10 7.07 6.49 -6.28
N LEU A 11 6.39 5.44 -6.72
CA LEU A 11 5.03 5.10 -6.34
C LEU A 11 5.12 4.32 -5.03
N GLY A 12 4.72 4.95 -3.92
CA GLY A 12 4.85 4.41 -2.56
C GLY A 12 4.49 2.93 -2.47
N ALA A 13 5.51 2.08 -2.41
CA ALA A 13 5.39 0.64 -2.24
C ALA A 13 5.64 0.27 -0.78
N ASP A 14 5.56 -1.03 -0.43
CA ASP A 14 6.06 -1.47 0.87
C ASP A 14 7.57 -1.16 1.02
N GLN A 15 8.05 -1.06 2.27
CA GLN A 15 9.42 -0.60 2.57
C GLN A 15 10.53 -1.45 1.91
N ASN A 16 10.18 -2.65 1.45
CA ASN A 16 11.12 -3.60 0.86
C ASN A 16 10.87 -3.76 -0.65
N THR A 17 10.08 -2.90 -1.28
CA THR A 17 9.77 -3.01 -2.71
C THR A 17 10.18 -1.76 -3.47
N ALA A 18 10.97 -1.94 -4.53
CA ALA A 18 11.15 -0.94 -5.57
C ALA A 18 10.19 -1.23 -6.73
N VAL A 19 9.64 -0.16 -7.31
CA VAL A 19 8.77 -0.24 -8.48
C VAL A 19 9.48 0.42 -9.64
N CYS A 20 9.48 -0.23 -10.80
CA CYS A 20 10.08 0.28 -12.02
C CYS A 20 9.12 0.16 -13.20
N TRP A 21 9.26 1.06 -14.15
CA TRP A 21 8.76 0.89 -15.52
C TRP A 21 9.89 0.34 -16.39
N ALA A 22 9.59 -0.61 -17.27
CA ALA A 22 10.56 -1.17 -18.20
C ALA A 22 9.97 -1.34 -19.60
N SER A 23 10.73 -0.98 -20.64
CA SER A 23 10.34 -1.19 -22.04
C SER A 23 11.16 -2.33 -22.63
N ALA A 24 10.47 -3.23 -23.35
CA ALA A 24 11.09 -4.38 -23.99
C ALA A 24 10.86 -4.40 -25.51
N ASP A 25 11.71 -5.15 -26.20
CA ASP A 25 11.71 -5.35 -27.66
C ASP A 25 10.39 -5.86 -28.25
N ASP A 26 9.51 -6.41 -27.42
CA ASP A 26 8.17 -6.88 -27.77
C ASP A 26 7.10 -5.76 -27.84
N THR A 27 7.51 -4.49 -27.83
CA THR A 27 6.65 -3.29 -27.82
C THR A 27 5.73 -3.17 -26.60
N THR A 28 5.91 -4.00 -25.58
CA THR A 28 5.14 -3.96 -24.34
C THR A 28 5.95 -3.23 -23.27
N ASP A 29 5.27 -2.27 -22.63
CA ASP A 29 5.77 -1.68 -21.41
C ASP A 29 5.35 -2.51 -20.21
N TYR A 30 6.24 -2.60 -19.23
CA TYR A 30 6.08 -3.46 -18.07
C TYR A 30 6.15 -2.66 -16.77
N PHE A 31 5.28 -3.03 -15.83
CA PHE A 31 5.33 -2.64 -14.44
C PHE A 31 6.07 -3.72 -13.65
N VAL A 32 7.23 -3.34 -13.11
CA VAL A 32 8.18 -4.24 -12.45
C VAL A 32 8.16 -3.97 -10.95
N LYS A 33 7.91 -5.01 -10.13
CA LYS A 33 8.07 -4.93 -8.66
C LYS A 33 9.27 -5.78 -8.23
N LEU A 34 10.29 -5.13 -7.70
CA LEU A 34 11.50 -5.74 -7.16
C LEU A 34 11.40 -5.80 -5.64
N ARG A 35 11.45 -7.00 -5.05
CA ARG A 35 11.36 -7.18 -3.59
C ARG A 35 12.75 -7.49 -3.00
N LEU A 36 13.11 -6.78 -1.95
CA LEU A 36 14.31 -7.00 -1.15
C LEU A 36 14.04 -8.05 -0.07
N GLY A 37 14.73 -9.19 -0.11
CA GLY A 37 14.59 -10.30 0.84
C GLY A 37 15.15 -11.62 0.30
N ASP A 38 14.90 -12.72 1.01
CA ASP A 38 15.33 -14.05 0.58
C ASP A 38 14.59 -14.49 -0.70
N PHE A 39 15.37 -14.87 -1.71
CA PHE A 39 14.87 -15.37 -2.98
C PHE A 39 14.62 -16.87 -2.85
N ASP A 40 13.41 -17.29 -2.50
CA ASP A 40 13.02 -18.70 -2.55
C ASP A 40 12.37 -19.06 -3.89
N GLU A 41 12.37 -20.37 -4.19
CA GLU A 41 11.79 -20.97 -5.39
C GLU A 41 10.25 -20.80 -5.45
N ALA A 42 9.62 -20.32 -4.38
CA ALA A 42 8.17 -20.14 -4.26
C ALA A 42 7.69 -18.70 -4.51
N GLY A 43 8.58 -17.71 -4.61
CA GLY A 43 8.16 -16.36 -5.06
C GLY A 43 9.03 -15.19 -4.62
N GLY A 44 10.35 -15.34 -4.56
CA GLY A 44 11.22 -14.22 -4.20
C GLY A 44 11.81 -13.48 -5.40
N GLY A 45 11.64 -12.15 -5.43
CA GLY A 45 12.58 -11.24 -6.10
C GLY A 45 11.99 -10.25 -7.11
N LEU A 46 11.20 -10.74 -8.05
CA LEU A 46 10.77 -9.97 -9.22
C LEU A 46 9.36 -10.39 -9.65
N LEU A 47 8.44 -9.43 -9.71
CA LEU A 47 7.12 -9.59 -10.34
C LEU A 47 7.03 -8.69 -11.56
N LEU A 48 6.57 -9.25 -12.67
CA LEU A 48 6.40 -8.58 -13.94
C LEU A 48 4.92 -8.54 -14.31
N TYR A 49 4.40 -7.35 -14.57
CA TYR A 49 3.04 -7.13 -15.06
C TYR A 49 3.09 -6.25 -16.31
N SER A 50 2.10 -6.37 -17.19
CA SER A 50 1.90 -5.37 -18.24
C SER A 50 1.64 -4.00 -17.60
N PHE A 51 2.29 -2.96 -18.11
CA PHE A 51 2.08 -1.61 -17.64
C PHE A 51 0.70 -1.10 -18.07
N ILE A 52 -0.09 -0.63 -17.12
CA ILE A 52 -1.38 0.01 -17.37
C ILE A 52 -1.25 1.44 -16.87
N GLU A 53 -1.32 2.40 -17.79
CA GLU A 53 -1.40 3.81 -17.43
C GLU A 53 -2.77 4.09 -16.80
N GLY A 54 -2.76 4.71 -15.62
CA GLY A 54 -3.98 5.00 -14.88
C GLY A 54 -3.80 6.14 -13.90
N HIS A 55 -4.89 6.83 -13.61
CA HIS A 55 -4.95 7.92 -12.64
C HIS A 55 -5.51 7.43 -11.30
N ASN A 56 -4.89 7.84 -10.20
CA ASN A 56 -5.40 7.55 -8.86
C ASN A 56 -6.42 8.62 -8.41
N SER A 57 -7.06 8.39 -7.26
CA SER A 57 -8.10 9.27 -6.72
C SER A 57 -7.63 10.66 -6.30
N TYR A 58 -6.32 10.91 -6.21
CA TYR A 58 -5.78 12.26 -5.98
C TYR A 58 -5.71 13.08 -7.27
N GLU A 59 -5.59 12.41 -8.42
CA GLU A 59 -5.47 13.04 -9.73
C GLU A 59 -6.84 13.24 -10.39
N ALA A 60 -7.74 12.27 -10.23
CA ALA A 60 -9.05 12.29 -10.84
C ALA A 60 -10.12 11.71 -9.89
N SER A 61 -11.21 12.45 -9.72
CA SER A 61 -12.41 11.93 -9.06
C SER A 61 -13.08 10.86 -9.92
N LEU A 62 -13.67 9.85 -9.29
CA LEU A 62 -14.49 8.85 -9.97
C LEU A 62 -15.82 9.49 -10.43
N SER A 63 -16.26 9.16 -11.65
CA SER A 63 -17.61 9.48 -12.14
C SER A 63 -18.66 8.58 -11.48
N ASP A 64 -19.93 8.91 -11.64
CA ASP A 64 -21.03 8.07 -11.12
C ASP A 64 -20.97 6.63 -11.66
N ASP A 65 -20.67 6.46 -12.96
CA ASP A 65 -20.51 5.13 -13.56
C ASP A 65 -19.31 4.37 -12.97
N HIS A 66 -18.17 5.05 -12.77
CA HIS A 66 -17.02 4.44 -12.11
C HIS A 66 -17.31 4.06 -10.66
N TRP A 67 -18.11 4.83 -9.94
CA TRP A 67 -18.55 4.49 -8.58
C TRP A 67 -19.40 3.23 -8.56
N VAL A 68 -20.32 3.08 -9.51
CA VAL A 68 -21.15 1.86 -9.65
C VAL A 68 -20.25 0.66 -9.95
N GLU A 69 -19.31 0.79 -10.88
CA GLU A 69 -18.38 -0.28 -11.23
C GLU A 69 -17.45 -0.66 -10.07
N PHE A 70 -16.93 0.32 -9.34
CA PHE A 70 -16.12 0.11 -8.15
C PHE A 70 -16.87 -0.69 -7.08
N GLY A 71 -18.11 -0.29 -6.77
CA GLY A 71 -18.97 -1.00 -5.82
C GLY A 71 -19.29 -2.43 -6.26
N ALA A 72 -19.57 -2.64 -7.55
CA ALA A 72 -19.79 -3.96 -8.12
C ALA A 72 -18.54 -4.85 -8.01
N THR A 73 -17.36 -4.28 -8.25
CA THR A 73 -16.07 -4.98 -8.15
C THR A 73 -15.75 -5.36 -6.70
N LEU A 74 -15.92 -4.44 -5.75
CA LEU A 74 -15.79 -4.74 -4.32
C LEU A 74 -16.72 -5.87 -3.88
N LYS A 75 -17.98 -5.85 -4.34
CA LYS A 75 -18.93 -6.92 -4.06
C LYS A 75 -18.40 -8.26 -4.56
N ARG A 76 -17.91 -8.33 -5.80
CA ARG A 76 -17.34 -9.58 -6.36
C ARG A 76 -16.17 -10.10 -5.53
N ILE A 77 -15.27 -9.21 -5.09
CA ILE A 77 -14.14 -9.58 -4.23
C ILE A 77 -14.64 -10.11 -2.88
N HIS A 78 -15.54 -9.41 -2.21
CA HIS A 78 -16.07 -9.80 -0.90
C HIS A 78 -16.90 -11.09 -0.92
N THR A 79 -17.49 -11.44 -2.07
CA THR A 79 -18.28 -12.68 -2.22
C THR A 79 -17.52 -13.80 -2.91
N ALA A 80 -16.24 -13.59 -3.29
CA ALA A 80 -15.45 -14.62 -3.96
C ALA A 80 -15.24 -15.83 -3.04
N PHE A 81 -15.37 -17.03 -3.60
CA PHE A 81 -15.06 -18.25 -2.87
C PHE A 81 -13.54 -18.37 -2.68
N ALA A 82 -13.09 -18.41 -1.43
CA ALA A 82 -11.71 -18.71 -1.06
C ALA A 82 -11.65 -20.10 -0.40
N PRO A 83 -10.76 -21.00 -0.87
CA PRO A 83 -10.57 -22.29 -0.21
C PRO A 83 -10.16 -22.11 1.27
N PRO A 84 -10.61 -23.00 2.19
CA PRO A 84 -10.27 -22.88 3.62
C PRO A 84 -8.76 -22.82 3.91
N SER A 85 -7.95 -23.49 3.09
CA SER A 85 -6.48 -23.42 3.19
C SER A 85 -5.95 -22.00 2.95
N LEU A 86 -6.50 -21.27 1.98
CA LEU A 86 -6.14 -19.88 1.71
C LEU A 86 -6.65 -18.96 2.82
N ILE A 87 -7.90 -19.14 3.28
CA ILE A 87 -8.49 -18.31 4.34
C ILE A 87 -7.65 -18.34 5.62
N ARG A 88 -7.04 -19.49 5.94
CA ARG A 88 -6.16 -19.63 7.12
C ARG A 88 -4.87 -18.81 7.03
N LEU A 89 -4.42 -18.48 5.83
CA LEU A 89 -3.22 -17.67 5.60
C LEU A 89 -3.52 -16.16 5.64
N ILE A 90 -4.79 -15.78 5.47
CA ILE A 90 -5.20 -14.37 5.47
C ILE A 90 -5.27 -13.87 6.92
N GLN A 91 -4.60 -12.75 7.20
CA GLN A 91 -4.71 -12.09 8.49
C GLN A 91 -6.16 -11.75 8.80
N ARG A 92 -6.62 -12.17 9.97
CA ARG A 92 -7.97 -11.86 10.47
C ARG A 92 -7.91 -10.64 11.36
N GLU A 93 -8.86 -9.73 11.16
CA GLU A 93 -9.03 -8.60 12.06
C GLU A 93 -9.33 -9.13 13.48
N ALA A 94 -8.55 -8.62 14.44
CA ALA A 94 -8.65 -8.99 15.85
C ALA A 94 -9.05 -7.78 16.72
N TYR A 95 -9.25 -6.61 16.11
CA TYR A 95 -9.50 -5.34 16.76
C TYR A 95 -8.48 -5.05 17.87
N SER A 96 -7.20 -5.34 17.57
CA SER A 96 -6.09 -5.21 18.51
C SER A 96 -5.97 -3.77 19.05
N PRO A 97 -5.73 -3.58 20.36
CA PRO A 97 -5.55 -2.25 20.92
C PRO A 97 -4.17 -1.64 20.58
N GLN A 98 -3.25 -2.40 19.95
CA GLN A 98 -1.86 -2.01 19.71
C GLN A 98 -1.68 -0.56 19.21
N TRP A 99 -2.51 -0.13 18.26
CA TRP A 99 -2.41 1.21 17.69
C TRP A 99 -2.99 2.28 18.61
N ARG A 100 -4.05 1.96 19.35
CA ARG A 100 -4.62 2.87 20.37
C ARG A 100 -3.64 3.07 21.53
N ASP A 101 -2.98 2.00 21.97
CA ASP A 101 -2.00 2.06 23.05
C ASP A 101 -0.72 2.78 22.59
N ALA A 102 -0.24 2.53 21.36
CA ALA A 102 0.89 3.25 20.79
C ALA A 102 0.65 4.76 20.72
N VAL A 103 -0.56 5.18 20.30
CA VAL A 103 -0.94 6.59 20.30
C VAL A 103 -1.03 7.15 21.72
N ARG A 104 -1.59 6.41 22.67
CA ARG A 104 -1.65 6.84 24.08
C ARG A 104 -0.25 7.05 24.66
N THR A 105 0.65 6.09 24.49
CA THR A 105 2.04 6.20 24.95
C THR A 105 2.75 7.38 24.31
N PHE A 106 2.54 7.61 23.01
CA PHE A 106 3.09 8.78 22.31
C PHE A 106 2.61 10.09 22.94
N LEU A 107 1.32 10.23 23.21
CA LEU A 107 0.75 11.43 23.83
C LEU A 107 1.34 11.67 25.22
N GLU A 108 1.34 10.64 26.07
CA GLU A 108 1.90 10.69 27.44
C GLU A 108 3.39 11.08 27.44
N THR A 109 4.19 10.50 26.54
CA THR A 109 5.63 10.83 26.44
C THR A 109 5.87 12.20 25.82
N SER A 110 5.01 12.68 24.91
CA SER A 110 5.14 14.01 24.30
C SER A 110 4.80 15.15 25.26
N GLU A 111 3.94 14.89 26.25
CA GLU A 111 3.64 15.77 27.38
C GLU A 111 4.78 15.77 28.40
N ALA A 112 5.44 14.61 28.61
CA ALA A 112 6.55 14.46 29.56
C ALA A 112 7.92 14.92 29.03
N GLY A 113 8.10 15.09 27.72
CA GLY A 113 9.36 15.54 27.11
C GLY A 113 9.22 15.83 25.62
N ALA A 114 9.63 17.03 25.21
CA ALA A 114 9.51 17.50 23.82
C ALA A 114 10.44 16.69 22.89
N ARG A 115 9.89 15.64 22.26
CA ARG A 115 10.46 15.06 21.04
C ARG A 115 10.21 16.03 19.88
N ASP A 116 11.29 16.44 19.24
CA ASP A 116 11.36 17.47 18.20
C ASP A 116 11.56 16.86 16.80
N ASP A 117 10.82 15.79 16.48
CA ASP A 117 10.76 15.31 15.11
C ASP A 117 9.62 16.01 14.35
N LEU A 118 9.86 16.30 13.06
CA LEU A 118 8.98 17.11 12.20
C LEU A 118 7.54 16.58 12.11
N VAL A 119 7.35 15.26 12.27
CA VAL A 119 6.02 14.63 12.24
C VAL A 119 5.29 14.90 13.56
N SER A 120 5.97 14.75 14.70
CA SER A 120 5.46 15.09 16.03
C SER A 120 5.04 16.56 16.14
N VAL A 121 5.84 17.49 15.60
CA VAL A 121 5.49 18.93 15.60
C VAL A 121 4.23 19.21 14.77
N LYS A 122 4.08 18.56 13.61
CA LYS A 122 2.92 18.75 12.72
C LYS A 122 1.63 18.15 13.30
N LEU A 123 1.74 17.02 14.00
CA LEU A 123 0.60 16.36 14.69
C LEU A 123 0.11 17.15 15.90
N ARG A 124 1.02 17.77 16.69
CA ARG A 124 0.63 18.62 17.84
C ARG A 124 -0.35 19.74 17.45
N GLY A 125 -0.27 20.27 16.23
CA GLY A 125 -1.17 21.33 15.74
C GLY A 125 -2.58 20.87 15.31
N HIS A 126 -2.85 19.56 15.24
CA HIS A 126 -4.10 19.01 14.68
C HIS A 126 -4.90 18.14 15.66
N ILE A 127 -4.31 17.75 16.80
CA ILE A 127 -4.99 16.99 17.84
C ILE A 127 -5.67 17.98 18.79
N VAL A 128 -6.94 18.33 18.49
CA VAL A 128 -7.81 19.01 19.46
C VAL A 128 -8.28 17.95 20.46
N PHE A 129 -7.87 18.08 21.72
CA PHE A 129 -8.41 17.29 22.81
C PHE A 129 -9.92 17.57 22.95
N ALA A 130 -10.75 16.63 22.49
CA ALA A 130 -12.10 16.48 23.01
C ALA A 130 -12.03 15.49 24.17
N ALA A 131 -11.74 16.00 25.37
CA ALA A 131 -12.00 15.25 26.59
C ALA A 131 -13.53 15.19 26.79
N VAL A 132 -14.09 13.99 26.75
CA VAL A 132 -15.38 13.66 27.35
C VAL A 132 -15.14 12.51 28.32
#